data_AF-A0A5N5QLB7-F1
#
_entry.id   AF-A0A5N5QLB7-F1
#
_cell.length_a   1.000
_cell.length_b   1.000
_cell.length_c   1.000
_cell.angle_alpha   90.00
_cell.angle_beta   90.00
_cell.angle_gamma   90.00
#
_symmetry.space_group_name_H-M   'P 1'
#
loop_
_entity.id
_entity.type
_entity.pdbx_description
1 polymer ?
#
loop_
_entity_poly.entity_id
_entity_poly.type
_entity_poly.pdbx_seq_one_letter_code
_entity_poly.pdbx_strand_id
1 'polypeptide(L)'
;MVTPLKDSPHERLPKEYRDILVEAGCILEEIDYLLPASGGYTGAETRFVDTWTKLRVFGLSEYERIVLIDSDMLVRQNLDELFDMPLEEDWIAAVHACTCNPFRIPHYPAYWVPETCAHNRAIPAGPEPDALCIPFQPTPDSSLALHTINSGIVVLRPNEGTYNKLIHALHTNPDVNKYDFPDQDFIASEFKNRIKFLGYEYNATKHMRDCHKNLWRDDNIRICHYIFKEKPWVIPESGATSRFNEQFQVVHGWWWDEWKILQAEKEGAEWWGTVKALATGAS
;
A
#
# COMPACT_ATOMS: atom_id res chain seq x y z
N MET A 1 8.04 10.95 3.06
CA MET A 1 7.91 11.91 1.94
C MET A 1 6.72 12.82 2.18
N VAL A 2 6.87 14.13 2.02
CA VAL A 2 5.82 15.14 2.22
C VAL A 2 5.93 16.21 1.13
N THR A 3 4.83 16.85 0.73
CA THR A 3 4.89 17.99 -0.20
C THR A 3 5.56 19.21 0.46
N PRO A 4 6.26 20.11 -0.25
CA PRO A 4 6.83 21.31 0.36
C PRO A 4 5.77 22.23 1.01
N LEU A 5 6.15 22.93 2.09
CA LEU A 5 5.25 23.88 2.78
C LEU A 5 4.96 25.16 1.96
N LYS A 6 5.88 25.56 1.09
CA LYS A 6 5.76 26.77 0.25
C LYS A 6 5.26 26.39 -1.16
N ASP A 7 4.45 27.27 -1.75
CA ASP A 7 4.13 27.27 -3.19
C ASP A 7 3.34 26.08 -3.79
N SER A 8 2.68 25.24 -2.99
CA SER A 8 1.78 24.19 -3.53
C SER A 8 0.29 24.53 -3.37
N PRO A 9 -0.53 24.59 -4.43
CA PRO A 9 -1.99 24.69 -4.33
C PRO A 9 -2.66 23.37 -3.88
N HIS A 10 -1.88 22.31 -3.69
CA HIS A 10 -2.34 20.96 -3.32
C HIS A 10 -2.15 20.67 -1.84
N GLU A 11 -2.71 19.54 -1.37
CA GLU A 11 -2.76 19.16 0.04
C GLU A 11 -1.37 19.26 0.71
N ARG A 12 -1.32 20.03 1.80
CA ARG A 12 -0.10 20.26 2.57
C ARG A 12 -0.29 19.58 3.91
N LEU A 13 0.63 18.69 4.26
CA LEU A 13 0.71 18.24 5.65
C LEU A 13 1.07 19.46 6.52
N PRO A 14 0.21 19.91 7.45
CA PRO A 14 0.45 21.08 8.28
C PRO A 14 1.76 21.00 9.04
N LYS A 15 2.36 22.16 9.34
CA LYS A 15 3.63 22.23 10.10
C LYS A 15 3.52 21.48 11.43
N GLU A 16 2.42 21.66 12.15
CA GLU A 16 2.16 20.96 13.41
C GLU A 16 2.31 19.43 13.23
N TYR A 17 1.72 18.83 12.19
CA TYR A 17 1.80 17.38 11.98
C TYR A 17 3.18 16.93 11.51
N ARG A 18 3.92 17.78 10.81
CA ARG A 18 5.34 17.51 10.48
C ARG A 18 6.20 17.47 11.74
N ASP A 19 6.00 18.43 12.63
CA ASP A 19 6.73 18.50 13.90
C ASP A 19 6.48 17.22 14.72
N ILE A 20 5.23 16.75 14.76
CA ILE A 20 4.84 15.47 15.40
C ILE A 20 5.59 14.28 14.79
N LEU A 21 5.63 14.18 13.45
CA LEU A 21 6.33 13.07 12.78
C LEU A 21 7.83 13.10 13.08
N VAL A 22 8.47 14.27 13.06
CA VAL A 22 9.89 14.42 13.39
C VAL A 22 10.15 14.05 14.84
N GLU A 23 9.31 14.50 15.78
CA GLU A 23 9.44 14.15 17.20
C GLU A 23 9.19 12.65 17.45
N ALA A 24 8.33 12.02 16.65
CA ALA A 24 8.14 10.58 16.64
C ALA A 24 9.33 9.79 16.03
N GLY A 25 10.34 10.48 15.49
CA GLY A 25 11.56 9.90 14.95
C GLY A 25 11.56 9.72 13.42
N CYS A 26 10.57 10.25 12.71
CA CYS A 26 10.54 10.18 11.25
C CYS A 26 11.48 11.22 10.62
N ILE A 27 12.19 10.81 9.57
CA ILE A 27 12.87 11.75 8.67
C ILE A 27 11.87 12.18 7.59
N LEU A 28 11.74 13.50 7.40
CA LEU A 28 10.84 14.07 6.41
C LEU A 28 11.61 14.52 5.18
N GLU A 29 11.42 13.79 4.08
CA GLU A 29 11.87 14.21 2.75
C GLU A 29 10.78 15.01 2.05
N GLU A 30 11.10 16.26 1.66
CA GLU A 30 10.19 17.09 0.87
C GLU A 30 10.28 16.72 -0.62
N ILE A 31 9.14 16.42 -1.24
CA ILE A 31 9.06 16.04 -2.65
C ILE A 31 7.99 16.82 -3.39
N ASP A 32 8.29 17.22 -4.62
CA ASP A 32 7.33 17.94 -5.44
C ASP A 32 6.11 17.09 -5.75
N TYR A 33 4.93 17.72 -5.62
CA TYR A 33 3.68 17.15 -6.05
C TYR A 33 3.76 16.75 -7.54
N LEU A 34 3.11 15.64 -7.90
CA LEU A 34 3.21 15.08 -9.25
C LEU A 34 1.80 14.85 -9.81
N LEU A 35 1.58 15.33 -11.02
CA LEU A 35 0.37 15.05 -11.80
C LEU A 35 0.75 14.67 -13.24
N PRO A 36 -0.05 13.81 -13.89
CA PRO A 36 0.09 13.55 -15.31
C PRO A 36 -0.23 14.80 -16.15
N ALA A 37 0.38 14.90 -17.33
CA ALA A 37 0.24 16.07 -18.21
C ALA A 37 -1.17 16.18 -18.82
N SER A 38 -1.86 15.05 -18.96
CA SER A 38 -3.24 14.92 -19.41
C SER A 38 -4.28 15.47 -18.42
N GLY A 39 -3.85 16.08 -17.31
CA GLY A 39 -4.70 16.44 -16.18
C GLY A 39 -4.89 15.23 -15.25
N GLY A 40 -5.13 15.50 -13.96
CA GLY A 40 -5.17 14.50 -12.89
C GLY A 40 -6.21 13.39 -13.07
N TYR A 41 -6.31 12.51 -12.08
CA TYR A 41 -7.20 11.35 -12.09
C TYR A 41 -8.68 11.71 -12.24
N THR A 42 -9.38 11.07 -13.19
CA THR A 42 -10.82 11.24 -13.46
C THR A 42 -11.65 9.98 -13.19
N GLY A 43 -11.08 8.96 -12.54
CA GLY A 43 -11.80 7.71 -12.27
C GLY A 43 -12.77 7.82 -11.08
N ALA A 44 -13.32 6.69 -10.67
CA ALA A 44 -14.46 6.64 -9.74
C ALA A 44 -14.14 7.14 -8.32
N GLU A 45 -12.88 7.09 -7.88
CA GLU A 45 -12.49 7.37 -6.50
C GLU A 45 -11.57 8.59 -6.38
N THR A 46 -12.13 9.76 -6.04
CA THR A 46 -11.39 11.04 -5.93
C THR A 46 -10.17 11.01 -5.00
N ARG A 47 -10.12 10.06 -4.05
CA ARG A 47 -8.97 9.86 -3.16
C ARG A 47 -7.69 9.42 -3.89
N PHE A 48 -7.78 9.00 -5.15
CA PHE A 48 -6.61 8.58 -5.93
C PHE A 48 -5.96 9.72 -6.72
N VAL A 49 -6.43 10.96 -6.59
CA VAL A 49 -5.86 12.11 -7.30
C VAL A 49 -4.39 12.34 -6.96
N ASP A 50 -3.99 12.08 -5.70
CA ASP A 50 -2.66 12.39 -5.19
C ASP A 50 -1.69 11.20 -5.21
N THR A 51 -2.10 10.02 -5.70
CA THR A 51 -1.26 8.82 -5.60
C THR A 51 -0.06 8.85 -6.53
N TRP A 52 -0.08 9.71 -7.56
CA TRP A 52 1.04 9.90 -8.49
C TRP A 52 2.32 10.36 -7.79
N THR A 53 2.22 11.17 -6.73
CA THR A 53 3.38 11.65 -5.98
C THR A 53 4.22 10.51 -5.39
N LYS A 54 3.65 9.31 -5.19
CA LYS A 54 4.41 8.11 -4.82
C LYS A 54 5.55 7.82 -5.78
N LEU A 55 5.40 8.10 -7.08
CA LEU A 55 6.42 7.80 -8.10
C LEU A 55 7.73 8.58 -7.91
N ARG A 56 7.75 9.62 -7.07
CA ARG A 56 8.98 10.35 -6.73
C ARG A 56 10.03 9.47 -6.06
N VAL A 57 9.63 8.37 -5.39
CA VAL A 57 10.60 7.41 -4.79
C VAL A 57 11.60 6.85 -5.77
N PHE A 58 11.24 6.70 -7.04
CA PHE A 58 12.13 6.14 -8.06
C PHE A 58 13.30 7.07 -8.38
N GLY A 59 13.16 8.37 -8.09
CA GLY A 59 14.18 9.40 -8.30
C GLY A 59 15.11 9.63 -7.11
N LEU A 60 14.87 8.99 -5.97
CA LEU A 60 15.68 9.16 -4.74
C LEU A 60 16.96 8.32 -4.81
N SER A 61 17.81 8.63 -5.79
CA SER A 61 19.04 7.90 -6.12
C SER A 61 20.14 7.95 -5.05
N GLU A 62 19.96 8.74 -4.00
CA GLU A 62 20.77 8.72 -2.80
C GLU A 62 20.60 7.43 -1.97
N TYR A 63 19.50 6.69 -2.17
CA TYR A 63 19.26 5.40 -1.54
C TYR A 63 19.57 4.25 -2.51
N GLU A 64 20.24 3.20 -2.04
CA GLU A 64 20.45 1.99 -2.83
C GLU A 64 19.14 1.20 -3.04
N ARG A 65 18.28 1.22 -2.02
CA ARG A 65 17.03 0.48 -1.99
C ARG A 65 16.00 1.19 -1.14
N ILE A 66 14.76 1.17 -1.61
CA ILE A 66 13.61 1.73 -0.91
C ILE A 66 12.54 0.64 -0.80
N VAL A 67 11.96 0.50 0.39
CA VAL A 67 10.70 -0.20 0.63
C VAL A 67 9.63 0.86 0.82
N LEU A 68 8.89 1.18 -0.24
CA LEU A 68 7.76 2.08 -0.16
C LEU A 68 6.60 1.34 0.51
N ILE A 69 6.01 1.93 1.57
CA ILE A 69 4.80 1.45 2.23
C ILE A 69 3.74 2.56 2.28
N ASP A 70 2.47 2.19 2.13
CA ASP A 70 1.36 3.12 2.34
C ASP A 70 1.18 3.45 3.83
N SER A 71 0.66 4.64 4.13
CA SER A 71 0.48 5.13 5.51
C SER A 71 -0.69 4.49 6.26
N ASP A 72 -1.48 3.66 5.59
CA ASP A 72 -2.62 2.92 6.12
C ASP A 72 -2.31 1.44 6.33
N MET A 73 -1.06 1.16 6.68
CA MET A 73 -0.55 -0.17 6.96
C MET A 73 -0.09 -0.30 8.41
N LEU A 74 -0.19 -1.50 8.96
CA LEU A 74 0.34 -1.87 10.27
C LEU A 74 1.43 -2.93 10.11
N VAL A 75 2.67 -2.55 10.41
CA VAL A 75 3.79 -3.50 10.50
C VAL A 75 3.63 -4.33 11.76
N ARG A 76 3.65 -5.66 11.63
CA ARG A 76 3.49 -6.60 12.74
C ARG A 76 4.76 -7.41 13.00
N GLN A 77 5.66 -7.48 12.04
CA GLN A 77 6.95 -8.17 12.16
C GLN A 77 8.02 -7.40 11.40
N ASN A 78 9.29 -7.70 11.69
CA ASN A 78 10.43 -7.10 10.99
C ASN A 78 10.32 -7.31 9.46
N LEU A 79 10.83 -6.34 8.71
CA LEU A 79 10.80 -6.30 7.24
C LEU A 79 12.21 -6.13 6.66
N ASP A 80 13.25 -6.22 7.48
CA ASP A 80 14.62 -5.88 7.07
C ASP A 80 15.12 -6.84 5.99
N GLU A 81 14.58 -8.06 5.93
CA GLU A 81 14.87 -9.03 4.87
C GLU A 81 14.53 -8.51 3.46
N LEU A 82 13.61 -7.54 3.34
CA LEU A 82 13.31 -6.87 2.07
C LEU A 82 14.46 -5.98 1.59
N PHE A 83 15.35 -5.54 2.48
CA PHE A 83 16.53 -4.78 2.11
C PHE A 83 17.65 -5.67 1.55
N ASP A 84 17.70 -6.94 1.95
CA ASP A 84 18.73 -7.88 1.55
C ASP A 84 18.28 -8.83 0.42
N MET A 85 16.98 -8.93 0.14
CA MET A 85 16.48 -9.86 -0.87
C MET A 85 17.10 -9.60 -2.27
N PRO A 86 17.34 -10.65 -3.08
CA PRO A 86 17.78 -10.45 -4.46
C PRO A 86 16.72 -9.71 -5.27
N LEU A 87 17.12 -8.62 -5.91
CA LEU A 87 16.29 -7.83 -6.83
C LEU A 87 17.19 -7.30 -7.94
N GLU A 88 16.81 -7.62 -9.17
CA GLU A 88 17.52 -7.21 -10.38
C GLU A 88 17.45 -5.69 -10.58
N GLU A 89 18.45 -5.12 -11.27
CA GLU A 89 18.37 -3.73 -11.73
C GLU A 89 17.16 -3.54 -12.64
N ASP A 90 16.50 -2.38 -12.56
CA ASP A 90 15.23 -2.10 -13.26
C ASP A 90 14.06 -3.03 -12.89
N TRP A 91 14.14 -3.85 -11.83
CA TRP A 91 13.01 -4.61 -11.32
C TRP A 91 12.45 -4.00 -10.03
N ILE A 92 11.19 -4.33 -9.76
CA ILE A 92 10.55 -4.06 -8.47
C ILE A 92 10.10 -5.37 -7.83
N ALA A 93 9.91 -5.36 -6.51
CA ALA A 93 9.14 -6.39 -5.83
C ALA A 93 7.86 -5.81 -5.26
N ALA A 94 6.75 -6.53 -5.40
CA ALA A 94 5.43 -6.11 -4.92
C ALA A 94 4.57 -7.33 -4.65
N VAL A 95 3.47 -7.16 -3.93
CA VAL A 95 2.48 -8.24 -3.71
C VAL A 95 1.42 -8.16 -4.81
N HIS A 96 0.82 -9.29 -5.19
CA HIS A 96 -0.34 -9.28 -6.08
C HIS A 96 -1.51 -8.47 -5.48
N ALA A 97 -2.31 -7.83 -6.33
CA ALA A 97 -3.61 -7.36 -5.92
C ALA A 97 -4.54 -8.56 -5.66
N CYS A 98 -5.35 -8.47 -4.60
CA CYS A 98 -6.44 -9.41 -4.41
C CYS A 98 -7.58 -9.06 -5.37
N THR A 99 -7.69 -9.85 -6.45
CA THR A 99 -8.72 -9.64 -7.47
C THR A 99 -10.00 -10.41 -7.19
N CYS A 100 -10.21 -10.98 -6.00
CA CYS A 100 -11.43 -11.74 -5.68
C CYS A 100 -12.72 -10.89 -5.66
N ASN A 101 -12.61 -9.57 -5.43
CA ASN A 101 -13.73 -8.64 -5.28
C ASN A 101 -14.90 -9.17 -4.42
N PRO A 102 -14.66 -9.61 -3.16
CA PRO A 102 -15.70 -10.28 -2.36
C PRO A 102 -16.89 -9.38 -2.03
N PHE A 103 -16.69 -8.06 -2.06
CA PHE A 103 -17.73 -7.05 -1.83
C PHE A 103 -18.50 -6.65 -3.10
N ARG A 104 -18.18 -7.26 -4.26
CA ARG A 104 -18.85 -7.01 -5.55
C ARG A 104 -18.88 -5.51 -5.91
N ILE A 105 -17.74 -4.85 -5.75
CA ILE A 105 -17.60 -3.42 -6.05
C ILE A 105 -17.86 -3.21 -7.55
N PRO A 106 -18.89 -2.44 -7.94
CA PRO A 106 -19.37 -2.41 -9.33
C PRO A 106 -18.38 -1.85 -10.35
N HIS A 107 -17.54 -0.89 -9.95
CA HIS A 107 -16.56 -0.26 -10.84
C HIS A 107 -15.24 -1.04 -10.94
N TYR A 108 -15.08 -2.15 -10.21
CA TYR A 108 -13.87 -2.97 -10.37
C TYR A 108 -13.91 -3.73 -11.70
N PRO A 109 -12.75 -4.03 -12.31
CA PRO A 109 -12.72 -4.70 -13.60
C PRO A 109 -13.46 -6.05 -13.55
N ALA A 110 -14.24 -6.37 -14.60
CA ALA A 110 -15.09 -7.56 -14.63
C ALA A 110 -14.32 -8.88 -14.49
N TYR A 111 -13.03 -8.88 -14.80
CA TYR A 111 -12.13 -10.03 -14.64
C TYR A 111 -11.57 -10.16 -13.23
N TRP A 112 -11.92 -9.28 -12.28
CA TRP A 112 -11.61 -9.43 -10.86
C TRP A 112 -12.61 -10.40 -10.22
N VAL A 113 -12.25 -11.68 -10.28
CA VAL A 113 -12.99 -12.81 -9.72
C VAL A 113 -12.04 -13.79 -9.03
N PRO A 114 -12.52 -14.65 -8.11
CA PRO A 114 -11.66 -15.63 -7.42
C PRO A 114 -10.83 -16.53 -8.35
N GLU A 115 -11.35 -16.90 -9.51
CA GLU A 115 -10.70 -17.80 -10.48
C GLU A 115 -9.44 -17.20 -11.13
N THR A 116 -9.37 -15.87 -11.20
CA THR A 116 -8.25 -15.11 -11.78
C THR A 116 -7.35 -14.49 -10.72
N CYS A 117 -7.63 -14.70 -9.43
CA CYS A 117 -6.83 -14.18 -8.33
C CYS A 117 -5.53 -14.97 -8.16
N ALA A 118 -4.39 -14.28 -8.23
CA ALA A 118 -3.07 -14.88 -8.07
C ALA A 118 -2.85 -15.49 -6.68
N HIS A 119 -3.49 -14.96 -5.63
CA HIS A 119 -3.42 -15.55 -4.29
C HIS A 119 -4.03 -16.96 -4.23
N ASN A 120 -5.02 -17.27 -5.07
CA ASN A 120 -5.57 -18.63 -5.17
C ASN A 120 -4.64 -19.61 -5.91
N ARG A 121 -3.52 -19.11 -6.44
CA ARG A 121 -2.48 -19.89 -7.13
C ARG A 121 -1.17 -19.94 -6.33
N ALA A 122 -1.10 -19.26 -5.19
CA ALA A 122 0.04 -19.30 -4.30
C ALA A 122 0.12 -20.64 -3.56
N ILE A 123 1.33 -21.06 -3.19
CA ILE A 123 1.55 -22.23 -2.34
C ILE A 123 1.60 -21.72 -0.89
N PRO A 124 0.73 -22.20 0.02
CA PRO A 124 0.73 -21.76 1.41
C PRO A 124 2.07 -22.00 2.12
N ALA A 125 2.38 -21.15 3.09
CA ALA A 125 3.55 -21.29 3.95
C ALA A 125 3.53 -22.61 4.73
N GLY A 126 4.68 -23.28 4.82
CA GLY A 126 4.88 -24.43 5.72
C GLY A 126 4.78 -24.03 7.20
N PRO A 127 4.66 -24.95 8.16
CA PRO A 127 4.22 -24.65 9.53
C PRO A 127 5.17 -23.75 10.35
N GLU A 128 6.42 -23.58 9.92
CA GLU A 128 7.41 -22.78 10.66
C GLU A 128 6.98 -21.32 10.86
N PRO A 129 7.40 -20.66 11.96
CA PRO A 129 7.00 -19.29 12.27
C PRO A 129 7.36 -18.26 11.19
N ASP A 130 8.52 -18.44 10.55
CA ASP A 130 9.05 -17.55 9.52
C ASP A 130 8.82 -18.06 8.09
N ALA A 131 8.06 -19.15 7.93
CA ALA A 131 7.74 -19.63 6.60
C ALA A 131 6.83 -18.61 5.89
N LEU A 132 7.18 -18.32 4.64
CA LEU A 132 6.38 -17.48 3.76
C LEU A 132 5.72 -18.35 2.70
N CYS A 133 4.57 -17.90 2.19
CA CYS A 133 3.97 -18.49 1.03
C CYS A 133 4.89 -18.34 -0.18
N ILE A 134 4.72 -19.22 -1.17
CA ILE A 134 5.34 -19.04 -2.48
C ILE A 134 4.29 -18.37 -3.37
N PRO A 135 4.46 -17.07 -3.68
CA PRO A 135 3.51 -16.38 -4.54
C PRO A 135 3.58 -16.92 -5.97
N PHE A 136 2.46 -16.83 -6.69
CA PHE A 136 2.44 -17.12 -8.11
C PHE A 136 3.39 -16.17 -8.86
N GLN A 137 4.13 -16.66 -9.84
CA GLN A 137 4.95 -15.83 -10.72
C GLN A 137 4.37 -15.90 -12.13
N PRO A 138 3.81 -14.80 -12.67
CA PRO A 138 3.18 -14.82 -13.98
C PRO A 138 4.22 -14.98 -15.10
N THR A 139 3.84 -15.70 -16.14
CA THR A 139 4.54 -15.71 -17.42
C THR A 139 4.08 -14.53 -18.30
N PRO A 140 4.80 -14.16 -19.37
CA PRO A 140 4.36 -13.08 -20.27
C PRO A 140 2.96 -13.27 -20.87
N ASP A 141 2.51 -14.52 -21.02
CA ASP A 141 1.20 -14.90 -21.58
C ASP A 141 0.09 -15.00 -20.50
N SER A 142 0.41 -14.73 -19.25
CA SER A 142 -0.57 -14.77 -18.16
C SER A 142 -1.61 -13.65 -18.34
N SER A 143 -2.84 -13.91 -17.86
CA SER A 143 -3.92 -12.92 -17.92
C SER A 143 -3.57 -11.67 -17.13
N LEU A 144 -4.13 -10.52 -17.52
CA LEU A 144 -3.87 -9.22 -16.87
C LEU A 144 -4.02 -9.25 -15.34
N ALA A 145 -5.06 -9.93 -14.82
CA ALA A 145 -5.30 -10.09 -13.37
C ALA A 145 -4.12 -10.71 -12.60
N LEU A 146 -3.29 -11.52 -13.26
CA LEU A 146 -2.14 -12.16 -12.65
C LEU A 146 -0.90 -11.26 -12.67
N HIS A 147 -0.93 -10.15 -13.41
CA HIS A 147 0.12 -9.14 -13.41
C HIS A 147 -0.21 -7.95 -12.51
N THR A 148 -1.46 -7.80 -12.05
CA THR A 148 -1.84 -6.70 -11.17
C THR A 148 -1.16 -6.84 -9.81
N ILE A 149 -0.58 -5.74 -9.34
CA ILE A 149 0.03 -5.62 -8.01
C ILE A 149 -0.94 -4.95 -7.04
N ASN A 150 -0.64 -5.00 -5.74
CA ASN A 150 -1.10 -3.99 -4.79
C ASN A 150 0.09 -3.05 -4.49
N SER A 151 -0.03 -1.76 -4.81
CA SER A 151 1.05 -0.78 -4.65
C SER A 151 1.25 -0.30 -3.21
N GLY A 152 0.52 -0.87 -2.24
CA GLY A 152 0.71 -0.59 -0.82
C GLY A 152 2.11 -0.93 -0.31
N ILE A 153 2.78 -1.91 -0.94
CA ILE A 153 4.21 -2.13 -0.74
C ILE A 153 4.92 -2.28 -2.10
N VAL A 154 6.03 -1.56 -2.27
CA VAL A 154 6.91 -1.69 -3.43
C VAL A 154 8.36 -1.62 -2.97
N VAL A 155 9.11 -2.69 -3.20
CA VAL A 155 10.57 -2.72 -3.05
C VAL A 155 11.21 -2.35 -4.38
N LEU A 156 12.12 -1.38 -4.38
CA LEU A 156 12.75 -0.88 -5.60
C LEU A 156 14.18 -0.41 -5.35
N ARG A 157 14.95 -0.35 -6.43
CA ARG A 157 16.25 0.34 -6.47
C ARG A 157 16.07 1.67 -7.22
N PRO A 158 16.16 2.82 -6.54
CA PRO A 158 16.03 4.11 -7.22
C PRO A 158 17.08 4.28 -8.30
N ASN A 159 16.69 4.86 -9.43
CA ASN A 159 17.57 5.07 -10.58
C ASN A 159 17.04 6.23 -11.42
N GLU A 160 17.87 7.24 -11.67
CA GLU A 160 17.46 8.42 -12.45
C GLU A 160 16.96 8.05 -13.86
N GLY A 161 17.57 7.07 -14.51
CA GLY A 161 17.16 6.58 -15.83
C GLY A 161 15.77 5.96 -15.82
N THR A 162 15.50 5.08 -14.85
CA THR A 162 14.18 4.45 -14.66
C THR A 162 13.14 5.49 -14.29
N TYR A 163 13.46 6.41 -13.38
CA TYR A 163 12.60 7.52 -12.99
C TYR A 163 12.23 8.40 -14.17
N ASN A 164 13.20 8.83 -14.98
CA ASN A 164 12.96 9.64 -16.17
C ASN A 164 12.03 8.94 -17.18
N LYS A 165 12.19 7.62 -17.36
CA LYS A 165 11.27 6.81 -18.19
C LYS A 165 9.86 6.78 -17.62
N LEU A 166 9.71 6.58 -16.31
CA LEU A 166 8.41 6.58 -15.63
C LEU A 166 7.71 7.94 -15.72
N ILE A 167 8.43 9.04 -15.49
CA ILE A 167 7.88 10.39 -15.63
C ILE A 167 7.48 10.67 -17.08
N HIS A 168 8.31 10.28 -18.05
CA HIS A 168 7.96 10.38 -19.47
C HIS A 168 6.68 9.59 -19.79
N ALA A 169 6.59 8.33 -19.35
CA ALA A 169 5.41 7.50 -19.56
C ALA A 169 4.16 8.10 -18.89
N LEU A 170 4.27 8.59 -17.65
CA LEU A 170 3.16 9.24 -16.94
C LEU A 170 2.58 10.43 -17.72
N HIS A 171 3.44 11.20 -18.40
CA HIS A 171 3.00 12.37 -19.15
C HIS A 171 2.55 12.07 -20.59
N THR A 172 2.87 10.90 -21.13
CA THR A 172 2.67 10.59 -22.57
C THR A 172 1.75 9.40 -22.83
N ASN A 173 1.61 8.48 -21.87
CA ASN A 173 0.79 7.29 -22.03
C ASN A 173 -0.71 7.66 -22.01
N PRO A 174 -1.47 7.38 -23.08
CA PRO A 174 -2.87 7.77 -23.20
C PRO A 174 -3.81 7.01 -22.25
N ASP A 175 -3.34 5.93 -21.62
CA ASP A 175 -4.13 5.11 -20.71
C ASP A 175 -4.03 5.58 -19.24
N VAL A 176 -3.14 6.52 -18.93
CA VAL A 176 -2.93 7.06 -17.56
C VAL A 176 -4.22 7.58 -16.92
N ASN A 177 -5.08 8.25 -17.68
CA ASN A 177 -6.35 8.79 -17.17
C ASN A 177 -7.47 7.73 -17.09
N LYS A 178 -7.22 6.51 -17.58
CA LYS A 178 -8.20 5.42 -17.66
C LYS A 178 -8.01 4.35 -16.59
N TYR A 179 -6.88 4.37 -15.88
CA TYR A 179 -6.63 3.41 -14.80
C TYR A 179 -7.69 3.55 -13.71
N ASP A 180 -8.19 2.42 -13.21
CA ASP A 180 -9.14 2.41 -12.09
C ASP A 180 -8.39 2.62 -10.76
N PHE A 181 -7.15 2.10 -10.70
CA PHE A 181 -6.23 2.21 -9.56
C PHE A 181 -4.92 2.86 -10.02
N PRO A 182 -4.81 4.20 -9.98
CA PRO A 182 -3.83 4.96 -10.76
C PRO A 182 -2.37 4.55 -10.62
N ASP A 183 -1.82 4.65 -9.41
CA ASP A 183 -0.43 4.31 -9.12
C ASP A 183 -0.17 2.82 -9.31
N GLN A 184 -1.12 1.99 -8.86
CA GLN A 184 -1.02 0.54 -8.93
C GLN A 184 -1.00 0.02 -10.37
N ASP A 185 -1.97 0.43 -11.19
CA ASP A 185 -2.11 -0.01 -12.58
C ASP A 185 -0.98 0.55 -13.44
N PHE A 186 -0.57 1.80 -13.19
CA PHE A 186 0.58 2.40 -13.87
C PHE A 186 1.87 1.65 -13.56
N ILE A 187 2.19 1.41 -12.28
CA ILE A 187 3.39 0.66 -11.90
C ILE A 187 3.34 -0.77 -12.47
N ALA A 188 2.21 -1.46 -12.37
CA ALA A 188 2.05 -2.81 -12.93
C ALA A 188 2.26 -2.83 -14.46
N SER A 189 1.78 -1.81 -15.17
CA SER A 189 1.94 -1.67 -16.62
C SER A 189 3.40 -1.42 -16.99
N GLU A 190 4.03 -0.40 -16.40
CA GLU A 190 5.40 -0.01 -16.75
C GLU A 190 6.41 -1.11 -16.40
N PHE A 191 6.23 -1.79 -15.27
CA PHE A 191 7.10 -2.89 -14.83
C PHE A 191 6.64 -4.28 -15.28
N LYS A 192 5.69 -4.39 -16.22
CA LYS A 192 5.21 -5.70 -16.69
C LYS A 192 6.38 -6.63 -17.07
N ASN A 193 6.36 -7.85 -16.54
CA ASN A 193 7.40 -8.88 -16.66
C ASN A 193 8.74 -8.56 -15.98
N ARG A 194 8.81 -7.50 -15.17
CA ARG A 194 9.94 -7.08 -14.33
C ARG A 194 9.52 -6.86 -12.87
N ILE A 195 8.60 -7.69 -12.41
CA ILE A 195 8.06 -7.68 -11.04
C ILE A 195 8.38 -9.02 -10.41
N LYS A 196 9.08 -8.98 -9.28
CA LYS A 196 9.24 -10.13 -8.40
C LYS A 196 8.09 -10.14 -7.40
N PHE A 197 7.16 -11.07 -7.54
CA PHE A 197 6.03 -11.10 -6.61
C PHE A 197 6.47 -11.60 -5.23
N LEU A 198 6.06 -10.85 -4.19
CA LEU A 198 6.24 -11.16 -2.78
C LEU A 198 5.05 -11.96 -2.25
N GLY A 199 5.27 -12.66 -1.14
CA GLY A 199 4.21 -13.35 -0.42
C GLY A 199 3.13 -12.37 0.08
N TYR A 200 1.89 -12.85 0.22
CA TYR A 200 0.77 -12.02 0.65
C TYR A 200 0.97 -11.43 2.06
N GLU A 201 1.81 -12.08 2.86
CA GLU A 201 2.19 -11.69 4.22
C GLU A 201 2.78 -10.27 4.28
N TYR A 202 3.40 -9.82 3.19
CA TYR A 202 3.97 -8.48 3.04
C TYR A 202 2.97 -7.41 2.57
N ASN A 203 1.70 -7.75 2.34
CA ASN A 203 0.65 -6.78 2.00
C ASN A 203 -0.73 -7.40 2.25
N ALA A 204 -0.96 -7.85 3.48
CA ALA A 204 -2.13 -8.64 3.81
C ALA A 204 -3.35 -7.72 4.00
N THR A 205 -4.31 -7.77 3.09
CA THR A 205 -5.49 -6.90 3.19
C THR A 205 -6.61 -7.55 4.03
N LYS A 206 -7.37 -6.74 4.77
CA LYS A 206 -8.39 -7.23 5.75
C LYS A 206 -9.30 -8.34 5.25
N HIS A 207 -9.78 -8.21 4.00
CA HIS A 207 -10.76 -9.15 3.44
C HIS A 207 -10.15 -10.50 3.03
N MET A 208 -8.83 -10.58 2.86
CA MET A 208 -8.15 -11.83 2.50
C MET A 208 -8.23 -12.87 3.61
N ARG A 209 -8.37 -12.44 4.88
CA ARG A 209 -8.62 -13.37 6.00
C ARG A 209 -9.89 -14.20 5.80
N ASP A 210 -10.88 -13.67 5.08
CA ASP A 210 -12.11 -14.40 4.75
C ASP A 210 -12.05 -15.10 3.39
N CYS A 211 -11.61 -14.43 2.32
CA CYS A 211 -11.64 -15.02 0.98
C CYS A 211 -10.45 -15.92 0.64
N HIS A 212 -9.37 -15.90 1.44
CA HIS A 212 -8.18 -16.75 1.26
C HIS A 212 -7.82 -17.54 2.53
N LYS A 213 -8.82 -18.14 3.20
CA LYS A 213 -8.63 -18.94 4.45
C LYS A 213 -7.56 -20.03 4.36
N ASN A 214 -7.37 -20.63 3.19
CA ASN A 214 -6.36 -21.69 2.98
C ASN A 214 -4.93 -21.16 2.89
N LEU A 215 -4.77 -19.87 2.59
CA LEU A 215 -3.49 -19.18 2.50
C LEU A 215 -3.19 -18.42 3.80
N TRP A 216 -4.22 -17.85 4.42
CA TRP A 216 -4.11 -16.92 5.53
C TRP A 216 -3.66 -17.57 6.84
N ARG A 217 -2.62 -16.99 7.46
CA ARG A 217 -2.12 -17.30 8.80
C ARG A 217 -1.84 -16.02 9.57
N ASP A 218 -2.54 -15.82 10.70
CA ASP A 218 -2.43 -14.61 11.52
C ASP A 218 -0.99 -14.35 11.99
N ASP A 219 -0.27 -15.39 12.39
CA ASP A 219 1.08 -15.29 12.96
C ASP A 219 2.17 -15.03 11.93
N ASN A 220 1.88 -15.22 10.63
CA ASN A 220 2.87 -15.02 9.56
C ASN A 220 2.74 -13.64 8.91
N ILE A 221 1.70 -12.86 9.22
CA ILE A 221 1.50 -11.54 8.64
C ILE A 221 2.65 -10.63 9.04
N ARG A 222 3.40 -10.12 8.06
CA ARG A 222 4.47 -9.13 8.25
C ARG A 222 3.90 -7.72 8.31
N ILE A 223 2.96 -7.41 7.44
CA ILE A 223 2.27 -6.12 7.39
C ILE A 223 0.82 -6.29 6.94
N CYS A 224 -0.09 -5.64 7.67
CA CYS A 224 -1.51 -5.61 7.37
C CYS A 224 -1.88 -4.30 6.69
N HIS A 225 -2.58 -4.36 5.56
CA HIS A 225 -2.98 -3.19 4.78
C HIS A 225 -4.48 -2.91 4.92
N TYR A 226 -4.82 -1.78 5.52
CA TYR A 226 -6.20 -1.39 5.80
C TYR A 226 -6.84 -0.69 4.59
N ILE A 227 -6.89 -1.38 3.46
CA ILE A 227 -7.52 -0.86 2.23
C ILE A 227 -9.00 -0.50 2.44
N PHE A 228 -9.55 0.32 1.54
CA PHE A 228 -10.89 0.95 1.58
C PHE A 228 -11.00 2.19 2.48
N LYS A 229 -12.22 2.75 2.56
CA LYS A 229 -12.54 3.99 3.28
C LYS A 229 -12.74 3.75 4.77
N GLU A 230 -13.10 2.52 5.14
CA GLU A 230 -13.33 2.08 6.51
C GLU A 230 -12.00 1.80 7.21
N LYS A 231 -11.20 2.87 7.35
CA LYS A 231 -9.92 2.88 8.06
C LYS A 231 -10.14 2.66 9.56
N PRO A 232 -9.13 2.13 10.27
CA PRO A 232 -9.23 1.93 11.71
C PRO A 232 -9.62 3.18 12.51
N TRP A 233 -9.11 4.35 12.12
CA TRP A 233 -9.43 5.65 12.73
C TRP A 233 -10.73 6.30 12.21
N VAL A 234 -11.46 5.62 11.31
CA VAL A 234 -12.76 6.10 10.78
C VAL A 234 -13.93 5.33 11.38
N ILE A 235 -13.75 4.05 11.71
CA ILE A 235 -14.77 3.21 12.33
C ILE A 235 -14.37 2.87 13.77
N PRO A 236 -15.32 2.74 14.71
CA PRO A 236 -14.98 2.47 16.11
C PRO A 236 -14.27 1.12 16.28
N GLU A 237 -13.61 0.94 17.43
CA GLU A 237 -12.93 -0.33 17.79
C GLU A 237 -13.86 -1.55 17.71
N SER A 238 -15.12 -1.40 18.13
CA SER A 238 -16.13 -2.45 18.01
C SER A 238 -16.38 -2.90 16.57
N GLY A 239 -15.95 -2.07 15.60
CA GLY A 239 -16.12 -2.23 14.15
C GLY A 239 -17.55 -2.50 13.72
N ALA A 240 -18.52 -2.18 14.58
CA ALA A 240 -19.91 -2.59 14.49
C ALA A 240 -20.59 -1.96 13.26
N THR A 241 -20.51 -2.67 12.13
CA THR A 241 -21.28 -2.39 10.93
C THR A 241 -21.83 -3.72 10.40
N SER A 242 -23.04 -3.70 9.84
CA SER A 242 -23.66 -4.90 9.25
C SER A 242 -22.93 -5.43 8.01
N ARG A 243 -21.93 -4.70 7.50
CA ARG A 243 -21.20 -5.01 6.27
C ARG A 243 -20.01 -5.96 6.49
N PHE A 244 -19.46 -5.99 7.70
CA PHE A 244 -18.20 -6.69 7.97
C PHE A 244 -18.41 -7.88 8.90
N ASN A 245 -17.85 -9.02 8.50
CA ASN A 245 -17.94 -10.25 9.27
C ASN A 245 -16.86 -10.31 10.37
N GLU A 246 -16.91 -11.37 11.18
CA GLU A 246 -15.96 -11.61 12.28
C GLU A 246 -14.49 -11.62 11.80
N GLN A 247 -14.22 -12.12 10.60
CA GLN A 247 -12.85 -12.18 10.06
C GLN A 247 -12.27 -10.77 9.86
N PHE A 248 -13.09 -9.84 9.37
CA PHE A 248 -12.70 -8.44 9.28
C PHE A 248 -12.46 -7.84 10.67
N GLN A 249 -13.29 -8.16 11.66
CA GLN A 249 -13.18 -7.60 13.01
C GLN A 249 -11.88 -8.00 13.71
N VAL A 250 -11.40 -9.23 13.52
CA VAL A 250 -10.11 -9.66 14.09
C VAL A 250 -8.97 -8.78 13.57
N VAL A 251 -8.90 -8.60 12.25
CA VAL A 251 -7.83 -7.80 11.64
C VAL A 251 -7.98 -6.32 11.98
N HIS A 252 -9.22 -5.81 12.05
CA HIS A 252 -9.51 -4.46 12.51
C HIS A 252 -9.05 -4.22 13.96
N GLY A 253 -9.27 -5.20 14.83
CA GLY A 253 -8.84 -5.17 16.23
C GLY A 253 -7.33 -5.04 16.40
N TRP A 254 -6.53 -5.64 15.52
CA TRP A 254 -5.07 -5.52 15.58
C TRP A 254 -4.58 -4.07 15.56
N TRP A 255 -5.19 -3.20 14.77
CA TRP A 255 -4.82 -1.78 14.78
C TRP A 255 -5.15 -1.12 16.12
N TRP A 256 -6.28 -1.45 16.72
CA TRP A 256 -6.69 -0.88 18.00
C TRP A 256 -5.85 -1.41 19.16
N ASP A 257 -5.38 -2.64 19.10
CA ASP A 257 -4.44 -3.18 20.08
C ASP A 257 -3.10 -2.42 20.04
N GLU A 258 -2.56 -2.18 18.84
CA GLU A 258 -1.35 -1.37 18.66
C GLU A 258 -1.57 0.10 19.02
N TRP A 259 -2.75 0.65 18.74
CA TRP A 259 -3.13 2.00 19.16
C TRP A 259 -3.10 2.15 20.68
N LYS A 260 -3.60 1.16 21.44
CA LYS A 260 -3.55 1.19 22.92
C LYS A 260 -2.12 1.14 23.44
N ILE A 261 -1.24 0.35 22.81
CA ILE A 261 0.19 0.29 23.14
C ILE A 261 0.82 1.66 22.90
N LEU A 262 0.65 2.22 21.71
CA LEU A 262 1.16 3.55 21.35
C LEU A 262 0.62 4.63 22.30
N GLN A 263 -0.67 4.54 22.66
CA GLN A 263 -1.29 5.47 23.60
C GLN A 263 -0.63 5.43 24.97
N ALA A 264 -0.37 4.23 25.50
CA ALA A 264 0.31 4.08 26.79
C ALA A 264 1.76 4.61 26.74
N GLU A 265 2.46 4.40 25.62
CA GLU A 265 3.84 4.89 25.44
C GLU A 265 3.93 6.42 25.30
N LYS A 266 2.93 7.04 24.68
CA LYS A 266 2.95 8.45 24.29
C LYS A 266 2.07 9.35 25.17
N GLU A 267 1.42 8.82 26.20
CA GLU A 267 0.46 9.56 27.04
C GLU A 267 1.02 10.87 27.64
N GLY A 268 2.33 10.95 27.86
CA GLY A 268 3.02 12.14 28.37
C GLY A 268 3.65 13.06 27.31
N ALA A 269 3.58 12.72 26.02
CA ALA A 269 4.15 13.56 24.96
C ALA A 269 3.24 14.77 24.71
N GLU A 270 3.83 15.97 24.57
CA GLU A 270 3.08 17.22 24.42
C GLU A 270 2.12 17.19 23.21
N TRP A 271 2.53 16.52 22.13
CA TRP A 271 1.74 16.39 20.91
C TRP A 271 0.68 15.28 20.93
N TRP A 272 0.69 14.38 21.92
CA TRP A 272 -0.20 13.22 21.90
C TRP A 272 -1.68 13.61 21.94
N GLY A 273 -2.00 14.72 22.61
CA GLY A 273 -3.33 15.30 22.60
C GLY A 273 -3.87 15.56 21.19
N THR A 274 -3.03 16.13 20.30
CA THR A 274 -3.38 16.41 18.90
C THR A 274 -3.66 15.11 18.12
N VAL A 275 -2.80 14.09 18.26
CA VAL A 275 -2.96 12.80 17.57
C VAL A 275 -4.23 12.08 18.01
N LYS A 276 -4.53 12.11 19.31
CA LYS A 276 -5.75 11.51 19.87
C LYS A 276 -7.02 12.20 19.38
N ALA A 277 -7.01 13.52 19.28
CA ALA A 277 -8.14 14.31 18.75
C ALA A 277 -8.43 13.94 17.29
N LEU A 278 -7.39 13.82 16.47
CA LEU A 278 -7.49 13.41 15.06
C LEU A 278 -8.06 11.99 14.89
N ALA A 279 -7.62 11.04 15.71
CA ALA A 279 -8.02 9.63 15.59
C ALA A 279 -9.44 9.36 16.12
N THR A 280 -9.93 10.16 17.06
CA THR A 280 -11.24 9.96 17.72
C THR A 280 -12.35 10.86 17.16
N GLY A 281 -12.02 11.76 16.22
CA GLY A 281 -12.96 12.75 15.71
C GLY A 281 -13.43 13.75 16.76
N ALA A 282 -12.72 13.84 17.89
CA ALA A 282 -12.97 14.83 18.94
C ALA A 282 -12.28 16.15 18.56
N SER A 283 -12.89 16.88 17.63
CA SER A 283 -12.61 18.31 17.38
C SER A 283 -13.74 19.16 17.95
#